data_AF-A0A1I2N224-F1
#
_entry.id   AF-A0A1I2N224-F1
#
_cell.length_a   1.000
_cell.length_b   1.000
_cell.length_c   1.000
_cell.angle_alpha   90.00
_cell.angle_beta   90.00
_cell.angle_gamma   90.00
#
_symmetry.space_group_name_H-M   'P 1'
#
loop_
_entity.id
_entity.type
_entity.pdbx_description
1 polymer ?
#
loop_
_entity_poly.entity_id
_entity_poly.type
_entity_poly.pdbx_seq_one_letter_code
_entity_poly.pdbx_strand_id
1 'polypeptide(L)'
;MTDTAVELETVEPVESAQLGQPAPVSDDQLVAMLVERARSERLQLTGQGGLLQQLTKRVLESALEGEITDHLGYEKHDAVGRGSGNSHNGGRAKTVLTDVGPVEVKAPRDTAGSFEPQIVKKRQRRLTGVDETSHVAGGSSSAVMRRG
;
A
#
# COMPACT_ATOMS: atom_id res chain seq x y z
N MET A 1 32.19 48.94 38.30
CA MET A 1 32.82 47.70 37.81
C MET A 1 31.95 46.53 38.23
N THR A 2 31.08 46.09 37.32
CA THR A 2 30.50 44.75 37.27
C THR A 2 29.96 44.64 35.84
N ASP A 3 30.77 44.02 34.98
CA ASP A 3 30.34 43.52 33.68
C ASP A 3 29.38 42.34 33.93
N THR A 4 28.18 42.42 33.39
CA THR A 4 27.28 41.26 33.26
C THR A 4 27.24 40.92 31.78
N ALA A 5 28.12 40.01 31.38
CA ALA A 5 28.06 39.37 30.08
C ALA A 5 26.79 38.51 30.01
N VAL A 6 25.91 38.85 29.08
CA VAL A 6 24.78 37.98 28.69
C VAL A 6 25.32 37.10 27.57
N GLU A 7 25.49 35.81 27.86
CA GLU A 7 25.82 34.79 26.88
C GLU A 7 24.71 34.73 25.84
N LEU A 8 25.06 35.02 24.57
CA LEU A 8 24.21 34.73 23.43
C LEU A 8 24.18 33.22 23.24
N GLU A 9 23.11 32.59 23.70
CA GLU A 9 22.78 31.21 23.37
C GLU A 9 22.57 31.13 21.84
N THR A 10 23.56 30.57 21.15
CA THR A 10 23.47 30.24 19.73
C THR A 10 22.39 29.18 19.57
N VAL A 11 21.21 29.61 19.14
CA VAL A 11 20.14 28.73 18.68
C VAL A 11 20.63 28.05 17.40
N GLU A 12 20.99 26.78 17.52
CA GLU A 12 21.18 25.86 16.38
C GLU A 12 20.00 26.02 15.42
N PRO A 13 20.24 26.14 14.09
CA PRO A 13 19.13 26.21 13.16
C PRO A 13 18.40 24.88 13.23
N VAL A 14 17.16 24.92 13.72
CA VAL A 14 16.22 23.81 13.63
C VAL A 14 16.10 23.48 12.15
N GLU A 15 16.78 22.40 11.76
CA GLU A 15 16.74 21.85 10.43
C GLU A 15 15.28 21.49 10.17
N SER A 16 14.65 22.36 9.39
CA SER A 16 13.25 22.26 9.00
C SER A 16 13.11 20.89 8.36
N ALA A 17 12.42 19.97 9.06
CA ALA A 17 12.18 18.63 8.59
C ALA A 17 11.54 18.72 7.21
N GLN A 18 12.34 18.45 6.18
CA GLN A 18 11.90 18.38 4.81
C GLN A 18 10.83 17.28 4.77
N LEU A 19 9.58 17.67 4.55
CA LEU A 19 8.46 16.75 4.36
C LEU A 19 8.81 15.75 3.24
N GLY A 20 9.12 14.52 3.65
CA GLY A 20 8.94 13.28 2.90
C GLY A 20 9.35 13.28 1.43
N GLN A 21 10.65 13.39 1.13
CA GLN A 21 11.13 12.77 -0.11
C GLN A 21 10.96 11.25 0.04
N PRO A 22 10.19 10.57 -0.83
CA PRO A 22 10.12 9.13 -0.78
C PRO A 22 11.53 8.60 -1.04
N ALA A 23 12.08 7.86 -0.08
CA ALA A 23 13.30 7.10 -0.32
C ALA A 23 13.05 6.22 -1.55
N PRO A 24 13.99 6.19 -2.52
CA PRO A 24 13.76 5.42 -3.73
C PRO A 24 13.61 3.95 -3.35
N VAL A 25 12.64 3.27 -3.97
CA VAL A 25 12.46 1.82 -3.86
C VAL A 25 13.60 1.18 -4.66
N SER A 26 14.83 1.28 -4.14
CA SER A 26 16.06 0.86 -4.80
C SER A 26 16.58 -0.41 -4.15
N ASP A 27 15.81 -1.48 -4.28
CA ASP A 27 16.35 -2.83 -4.10
C ASP A 27 16.76 -3.37 -5.47
N ASP A 28 18.03 -3.15 -5.81
CA ASP A 28 18.61 -3.56 -7.09
C ASP A 28 18.51 -5.07 -7.30
N GLN A 29 18.50 -5.87 -6.22
CA GLN A 29 18.35 -7.33 -6.32
C GLN A 29 16.93 -7.70 -6.75
N LEU A 30 15.91 -7.07 -6.16
CA LEU A 30 14.52 -7.25 -6.59
C LEU A 30 14.32 -6.83 -8.05
N VAL A 31 14.89 -5.69 -8.46
CA VAL A 31 14.80 -5.21 -9.85
C VAL A 31 15.45 -6.21 -10.81
N ALA A 32 16.65 -6.71 -10.50
CA ALA A 32 17.33 -7.70 -11.31
C ALA A 32 16.51 -8.98 -11.45
N MET A 33 15.91 -9.47 -10.36
CA MET A 33 15.04 -10.65 -10.40
C MET A 33 13.79 -10.44 -11.27
N LEU A 34 13.14 -9.28 -11.18
CA LEU A 34 11.96 -8.96 -12.00
C LEU A 34 12.30 -8.87 -13.48
N VAL A 35 13.45 -8.26 -13.81
CA VAL A 35 13.93 -8.16 -15.20
C VAL A 35 14.25 -9.55 -15.77
N GLU A 36 14.94 -10.39 -15.00
CA GLU A 36 15.28 -11.74 -15.45
C GLU A 36 14.04 -12.59 -15.68
N ARG A 37 13.06 -12.51 -14.77
CA ARG A 37 11.76 -13.17 -14.95
C ARG A 37 11.01 -12.66 -16.18
N ALA A 38 10.98 -11.35 -16.40
CA ALA A 38 10.32 -10.79 -17.58
C ALA A 38 10.98 -11.25 -18.88
N ARG A 39 12.31 -11.41 -18.90
CA ARG A 39 13.05 -11.96 -20.04
C ARG A 39 12.72 -13.43 -20.29
N SER A 40 12.71 -14.25 -19.24
CA SER A 40 12.43 -15.69 -19.36
C SER A 40 11.00 -15.96 -19.82
N GLU A 41 10.04 -15.16 -19.34
CA GLU A 41 8.62 -15.23 -19.73
C GLU A 41 8.31 -14.43 -21.01
N ARG A 42 9.30 -13.77 -21.62
CA ARG A 42 9.16 -12.88 -22.81
C ARG A 42 8.08 -11.81 -22.64
N LEU A 43 7.94 -11.27 -21.44
CA LEU A 43 7.02 -10.19 -21.14
C LEU A 43 7.52 -8.87 -21.73
N GLN A 44 6.60 -8.10 -22.28
CA GLN A 44 6.87 -6.69 -22.59
C GLN A 44 7.00 -5.90 -21.28
N LEU A 45 7.81 -4.85 -21.27
CA LEU A 45 7.93 -3.97 -20.11
C LEU A 45 6.59 -3.27 -19.83
N THR A 46 5.99 -2.73 -20.90
CA THR A 46 4.72 -1.99 -20.89
C THR A 46 3.69 -2.67 -21.79
N GLY A 47 2.44 -2.19 -21.75
CA GLY A 47 1.36 -2.72 -22.60
C GLY A 47 0.58 -3.87 -21.94
N GLN A 48 -0.38 -4.43 -22.69
CA GLN A 48 -1.29 -5.45 -22.18
C GLN A 48 -0.52 -6.73 -21.81
N GLY A 49 -0.68 -7.19 -20.58
CA GLY A 49 0.05 -8.31 -19.99
C GLY A 49 1.51 -7.99 -19.65
N GLY A 50 1.97 -6.74 -19.82
CA GLY A 50 3.35 -6.35 -19.55
C GLY A 50 3.71 -6.36 -18.06
N LEU A 51 5.00 -6.37 -17.76
CA LEU A 51 5.54 -6.43 -16.40
C LEU A 51 4.96 -5.33 -15.50
N LEU A 52 4.97 -4.07 -15.96
CA LEU A 52 4.48 -2.95 -15.15
C LEU A 52 2.98 -3.07 -14.88
N GLN A 53 2.18 -3.53 -15.85
CA GLN A 53 0.73 -3.73 -15.65
C GLN A 53 0.45 -4.82 -14.60
N GLN A 54 1.22 -5.91 -14.62
CA GLN A 54 1.13 -6.98 -13.62
C GLN A 54 1.57 -6.51 -12.23
N LEU A 55 2.62 -5.70 -12.15
CA LEU A 55 3.09 -5.13 -10.89
C LEU A 55 2.06 -4.16 -10.31
N THR A 56 1.54 -3.23 -11.11
CA THR A 56 0.47 -2.31 -10.70
C THR A 56 -0.76 -3.08 -10.23
N LYS A 57 -1.16 -4.15 -10.93
CA LYS A 57 -2.23 -5.04 -10.47
C LYS A 57 -1.95 -5.57 -9.07
N ARG A 58 -0.76 -6.16 -8.86
CA ARG A 58 -0.42 -6.82 -7.60
C ARG A 58 -0.37 -5.82 -6.44
N VAL A 59 0.17 -4.62 -6.67
CA VAL A 59 0.20 -3.53 -5.69
C VAL A 59 -1.21 -3.10 -5.32
N LEU A 60 -2.08 -2.83 -6.30
CA LEU A 60 -3.46 -2.44 -6.04
C LEU A 60 -4.24 -3.53 -5.29
N GLU A 61 -4.10 -4.79 -5.68
CA GLU A 61 -4.76 -5.91 -4.99
C GLU A 61 -4.24 -6.10 -3.56
N SER A 62 -2.93 -5.99 -3.32
CA SER A 62 -2.36 -6.02 -1.97
C SER A 62 -2.91 -4.90 -1.10
N ALA A 63 -2.95 -3.69 -1.65
CA ALA A 63 -3.34 -2.50 -0.90
C ALA A 63 -4.85 -2.56 -0.55
N LEU A 64 -5.69 -3.03 -1.49
CA LEU A 64 -7.11 -3.29 -1.22
C LEU A 64 -7.35 -4.43 -0.22
N GLU A 65 -6.53 -5.49 -0.24
CA GLU A 65 -6.63 -6.57 0.76
C GLU A 65 -6.26 -6.04 2.15
N GLY A 66 -5.23 -5.19 2.25
CA GLY A 66 -4.87 -4.51 3.50
C GLY A 66 -6.04 -3.67 4.04
N GLU A 67 -6.68 -2.86 3.20
CA GLU A 67 -7.84 -2.05 3.62
C GLU A 67 -9.00 -2.89 4.19
N ILE A 68 -9.31 -4.06 3.60
CA ILE A 68 -10.39 -4.90 4.13
C ILE A 68 -9.97 -5.64 5.41
N THR A 69 -8.70 -6.05 5.53
CA THR A 69 -8.15 -6.59 6.77
C THR A 69 -8.28 -5.58 7.89
N ASP A 70 -7.92 -4.31 7.65
CA ASP A 70 -8.08 -3.23 8.63
C ASP A 70 -9.55 -2.96 8.98
N HIS A 71 -10.42 -2.93 7.96
CA HIS A 71 -11.87 -2.74 8.14
C HIS A 71 -12.50 -3.83 9.01
N LEU A 72 -12.06 -5.08 8.84
CA LEU A 72 -12.57 -6.23 9.61
C LEU A 72 -11.85 -6.41 10.95
N GLY A 73 -10.63 -5.88 11.08
CA GLY A 73 -9.77 -6.00 12.26
C GLY A 73 -9.09 -7.36 12.40
N TYR A 74 -9.09 -8.19 11.36
CA TYR A 74 -8.45 -9.50 11.36
C TYR A 74 -8.16 -9.98 9.94
N GLU A 75 -7.18 -10.88 9.81
CA GLU A 75 -6.75 -11.41 8.52
C GLU A 75 -7.73 -12.42 7.92
N LYS A 76 -7.69 -12.57 6.60
CA LYS A 76 -8.48 -13.57 5.92
C LYS A 76 -8.17 -14.98 6.46
N HIS A 77 -9.24 -15.69 6.86
CA HIS A 77 -9.20 -17.03 7.48
C HIS A 77 -8.72 -17.08 8.95
N ASP A 78 -8.49 -15.93 9.58
CA ASP A 78 -8.20 -15.89 11.02
C ASP A 78 -9.37 -16.45 11.83
N ALA A 79 -9.04 -17.19 12.90
CA ALA A 79 -9.99 -17.70 13.87
C ALA A 79 -10.75 -16.59 14.60
N VAL A 80 -10.12 -15.42 14.78
CA VAL A 80 -10.72 -14.23 15.41
C VAL A 80 -11.99 -13.80 14.69
N GLY A 81 -12.06 -13.99 13.37
CA GLY A 81 -13.22 -13.66 12.55
C GLY A 81 -14.39 -14.65 12.62
N ARG A 82 -14.29 -15.75 13.36
CA ARG A 82 -15.38 -16.74 13.45
C ARG A 82 -16.48 -16.22 14.37
N GLY A 83 -17.67 -16.02 13.82
CA GLY A 83 -18.84 -15.56 14.59
C GLY A 83 -18.90 -14.05 14.82
N SER A 84 -18.04 -13.25 14.16
CA SER A 84 -18.04 -11.78 14.20
C SER A 84 -19.25 -11.13 13.51
N GLY A 85 -20.03 -11.90 12.74
CA GLY A 85 -21.19 -11.41 11.97
C GLY A 85 -20.82 -10.69 10.66
N ASN A 86 -19.57 -10.26 10.49
CA ASN A 86 -19.04 -9.75 9.22
C ASN A 86 -17.72 -10.43 8.87
N SER A 87 -17.46 -10.67 7.59
CA SER A 87 -16.28 -11.41 7.13
C SER A 87 -15.93 -11.12 5.68
N HIS A 88 -14.71 -11.49 5.26
CA HIS A 88 -14.34 -11.45 3.84
C HIS A 88 -15.33 -12.31 3.02
N ASN A 89 -15.89 -11.72 1.97
CA ASN A 89 -16.84 -12.38 1.06
C ASN A 89 -16.28 -12.42 -0.37
N GLY A 90 -15.02 -12.82 -0.48
CA GLY A 90 -14.28 -12.83 -1.74
C GLY A 90 -14.12 -11.43 -2.33
N GLY A 91 -14.16 -11.34 -3.65
CA GLY A 91 -14.02 -10.07 -4.36
C GLY A 91 -14.54 -10.12 -5.78
N ARG A 92 -14.74 -8.96 -6.38
CA ARG A 92 -15.28 -8.80 -7.73
C ARG A 92 -14.22 -8.20 -8.66
N ALA A 93 -14.15 -8.73 -9.89
CA ALA A 93 -13.30 -8.14 -10.92
C ALA A 93 -13.74 -6.71 -11.24
N LYS A 94 -12.77 -5.81 -11.36
CA LYS A 94 -12.94 -4.40 -11.69
C LYS A 94 -11.76 -3.95 -12.55
N THR A 95 -12.04 -3.36 -13.71
CA THR A 95 -11.01 -2.74 -14.54
C THR A 95 -10.82 -1.28 -14.15
N VAL A 96 -9.59 -0.90 -13.83
CA VAL A 96 -9.17 0.45 -13.46
C VAL A 96 -8.22 0.97 -14.53
N LEU A 97 -8.51 2.17 -15.07
CA LEU A 97 -7.62 2.83 -16.00
C LEU A 97 -6.48 3.48 -15.23
N THR A 98 -5.25 3.09 -15.54
CA THR A 98 -4.01 3.59 -14.96
C THR A 98 -3.09 4.13 -16.05
N ASP A 99 -1.98 4.75 -15.67
CA ASP A 99 -1.01 5.30 -16.63
C ASP A 99 -0.28 4.21 -17.43
N VAL A 100 -0.19 2.98 -16.89
CA VAL A 100 0.36 1.81 -17.60
C VAL A 100 -0.70 1.07 -18.44
N GLY A 101 -1.92 1.60 -18.51
CA GLY A 101 -3.06 1.04 -19.24
C GLY A 101 -4.19 0.51 -18.34
N PRO A 102 -5.19 -0.18 -18.92
CA PRO A 102 -6.29 -0.78 -18.16
C PRO A 102 -5.81 -1.97 -17.32
N VAL A 103 -6.02 -1.95 -16.01
CA VAL A 103 -5.64 -3.03 -15.10
C VAL A 103 -6.89 -3.67 -14.51
N GLU A 104 -7.06 -4.97 -14.66
CA GLU A 104 -8.12 -5.71 -13.96
C GLU A 104 -7.64 -6.16 -12.58
N VAL A 105 -8.33 -5.69 -11.54
CA VAL A 105 -8.08 -6.04 -10.13
C VAL A 105 -9.28 -6.75 -9.53
N LYS A 106 -9.04 -7.61 -8.55
CA LYS A 106 -10.09 -8.18 -7.70
C LYS A 106 -10.34 -7.29 -6.49
N ALA A 107 -11.41 -6.51 -6.52
CA ALA A 107 -11.80 -5.66 -5.40
C ALA A 107 -12.47 -6.52 -4.30
N PRO A 108 -11.91 -6.58 -3.08
CA PRO A 108 -12.48 -7.33 -1.98
C PRO A 108 -13.79 -6.71 -1.49
N ARG A 109 -14.59 -7.51 -0.80
CA ARG A 109 -15.84 -7.09 -0.17
C ARG A 109 -16.07 -7.87 1.11
N ASP A 110 -16.82 -7.27 2.01
CA ASP A 110 -17.29 -7.90 3.23
C ASP A 110 -18.71 -8.49 3.06
N THR A 111 -19.12 -9.35 3.98
CA THR A 111 -20.45 -9.97 3.98
C THR A 111 -21.55 -8.95 4.28
N ALA A 112 -21.30 -7.99 5.17
CA ALA A 112 -22.26 -6.94 5.53
C ALA A 112 -22.37 -5.82 4.47
N GLY A 113 -21.45 -5.75 3.51
CA GLY A 113 -21.40 -4.73 2.48
C GLY A 113 -21.04 -3.32 2.99
N SER A 114 -20.51 -3.22 4.21
CA SER A 114 -20.13 -1.96 4.86
C SER A 114 -18.72 -1.50 4.48
N PHE A 115 -17.91 -2.33 3.83
CA PHE A 115 -16.56 -1.97 3.42
C PHE A 115 -16.57 -0.86 2.35
N GLU A 116 -15.79 0.21 2.57
CA GLU A 116 -15.63 1.33 1.66
C GLU A 116 -14.14 1.55 1.31
N PRO A 117 -13.66 0.98 0.19
CA PRO A 117 -12.25 1.07 -0.19
C PRO A 117 -11.86 2.52 -0.54
N GLN A 118 -10.66 2.94 -0.16
CA GLN A 118 -10.19 4.32 -0.38
C GLN A 118 -9.22 4.40 -1.57
N ILE A 119 -8.34 3.43 -1.74
CA ILE A 119 -7.37 3.34 -2.84
C ILE A 119 -8.10 3.26 -4.19
N VAL A 120 -9.12 2.40 -4.31
CA VAL A 120 -9.93 2.30 -5.52
C VAL A 120 -11.40 2.36 -5.16
N LYS A 121 -11.91 3.59 -4.97
CA LYS A 121 -13.27 3.85 -4.49
C LYS A 121 -14.34 3.13 -5.29
N LYS A 122 -15.47 2.83 -4.64
CA LYS A 122 -16.65 2.24 -5.30
C LYS A 122 -16.98 3.05 -6.56
N ARG A 123 -17.16 2.34 -7.69
CA ARG A 123 -17.47 2.93 -9.02
C ARG A 123 -16.38 3.80 -9.67
N GLN A 124 -15.25 4.06 -9.00
CA GLN A 124 -14.11 4.76 -9.60
C GLN A 124 -13.50 3.91 -10.73
N ARG A 125 -13.37 4.49 -11.93
CA ARG A 125 -12.86 3.77 -13.13
C ARG A 125 -11.46 4.20 -13.57
N ARG A 126 -10.91 5.27 -12.98
CA ARG A 126 -9.61 5.84 -13.32
C ARG A 126 -8.85 6.20 -12.04
N LEU A 127 -7.57 5.87 -12.01
CA LEU A 127 -6.59 6.38 -11.06
C LEU A 127 -5.71 7.36 -11.82
N THR A 128 -5.55 8.57 -11.29
CA THR A 128 -4.67 9.60 -11.82
C THR A 128 -3.45 9.65 -10.93
N GLY A 129 -2.32 9.12 -11.41
CA GLY A 129 -1.13 8.94 -10.60
C GLY A 129 -1.29 7.80 -9.58
N VAL A 130 -0.26 6.96 -9.45
CA VAL A 130 -0.19 5.96 -8.37
C VAL A 130 0.08 6.64 -7.02
N ASP A 131 0.53 7.90 -7.03
CA ASP A 131 0.88 8.69 -5.83
C ASP A 131 -0.30 8.96 -4.88
N GLU A 132 -1.54 8.95 -5.38
CA GLU A 132 -2.75 9.11 -4.54
C GLU A 132 -3.04 7.86 -3.68
N THR A 133 -2.35 6.73 -3.91
CA THR A 133 -2.54 5.47 -3.17
C THR A 133 -1.75 5.39 -1.85
N SER A 134 -1.52 6.52 -1.18
CA SER A 134 -0.62 6.71 -0.03
C SER A 134 -1.03 5.98 1.27
N HIS A 135 -2.12 5.20 1.25
CA HIS A 135 -2.63 4.46 2.41
C HIS A 135 -2.41 2.95 2.23
N VAL A 136 -1.16 2.50 2.09
CA VAL A 136 -0.84 1.09 2.40
C VAL A 136 -0.65 1.03 3.91
N ALA A 137 -1.68 0.59 4.62
CA ALA A 137 -1.57 0.38 6.04
C ALA A 137 -0.56 -0.75 6.30
N GLY A 138 0.54 -0.40 6.96
CA GLY A 138 1.49 -1.37 7.46
C GLY A 138 0.82 -2.22 8.53
N GLY A 139 0.55 -3.49 8.22
CA GLY A 139 0.13 -4.48 9.20
C GLY A 139 1.23 -4.69 10.23
N SER A 140 1.21 -3.91 11.32
CA SER A 140 1.98 -4.22 12.51
C SER A 140 1.33 -5.43 13.16
N SER A 141 1.77 -6.62 12.73
CA SER A 141 1.49 -7.87 13.43
C SER A 141 2.14 -7.78 14.81
N SER A 142 1.38 -7.27 15.79
CA SER A 142 1.76 -7.33 17.20
C SER A 142 1.66 -8.80 17.60
N ALA A 143 2.79 -9.49 17.55
CA ALA A 143 2.99 -10.80 18.13
C ALA A 143 2.66 -10.74 19.62
N VAL A 144 1.41 -11.06 19.98
CA VAL A 144 1.03 -11.32 21.37
C VAL A 144 1.61 -12.68 21.75
N MET A 145 2.84 -12.62 22.25
CA MET A 145 3.47 -13.64 23.08
C MET A 145 2.56 -13.91 24.28
N ARG A 146 1.88 -15.06 24.30
CA ARG A 146 1.32 -15.63 25.53
C ARG A 146 2.15 -16.84 25.93
N ARG A 147 3.07 -16.61 26.87
CA ARG A 147 3.50 -17.65 27.83
C ARG A 147 2.43 -17.73 28.91
N GLY A 148 2.14 -18.94 29.37
CA GLY A 148 1.23 -19.24 30.47
C GLY A 148 0.84 -20.69 30.41
#